data_AF-A0A4V3WQT3-F1
#
_entry.id   AF-A0A4V3WQT3-F1
#
_cell.length_a   1.000
_cell.length_b   1.000
_cell.length_c   1.000
_cell.angle_alpha   90.00
_cell.angle_beta   90.00
_cell.angle_gamma   90.00
#
_symmetry.space_group_name_H-M   'P 1'
#
loop_
_entity.id
_entity.type
_entity.pdbx_description
1 polymer ?
#
loop_
_entity_poly.entity_id
_entity_poly.type
_entity_poly.pdbx_seq_one_letter_code
_entity_poly.pdbx_strand_id
1 'polypeptide(L)'
;MPFEPDSPGRGCAANFPQPVNEEDEREAERLVRTVCDVNCRIADPPLPDIVYRSSRREADILRHVYRWDSTPFQEVFENGFQARRQQDTSDEVYYNLNDFVHNSGRPLDSSRPTIHAFVSTTLSSTWHPSLVAPETWREVYRYEIFAPGGIWVAQTLRDQYGYPSQDEVCFVAGIAPQYIRSAQLFRLTVPTGSRYTIRERVNDLLRVNGNYDPQSHPSRLLDIRRPIFDYVNLESQNPEETRALLRINIYKPRVVSSSSSKREKRQVSANSDPNINWYAGNVSDLASYINAAFRCSTSNQAYLFMKNEYVKVDYAPGSTDDTVLNGPLLIRDGFPSLSGTAFAEHEIDSAFGSHNKNEAFIFSGNLCAQINYAPGTLNDWIIKGPTTIAAMFPFLKEFKFESGIDAAFEATTRYEAYLFKDDQYALINYDSDAHVIVSGLITERFASLKDTTFKSGIQAAFASHKTDEAYLFKEDSYALINFKKDEIIGGVKNIVANWPSLSTILPRKNHGLDVHNHTKPDADRDHDEF
;
A
#
# COMPACT_ATOMS: atom_id res chain seq x y z
N MET A 1 -15.62 -11.18 -16.95
CA MET A 1 -14.38 -11.59 -16.24
C MET A 1 -13.91 -10.42 -15.41
N PRO A 2 -13.00 -10.54 -14.43
CA PRO A 2 -12.32 -9.38 -13.83
C PRO A 2 -11.36 -8.70 -14.79
N PHE A 3 -11.11 -7.40 -14.61
CA PHE A 3 -10.06 -6.69 -15.35
C PHE A 3 -8.71 -7.38 -15.15
N GLU A 4 -8.02 -7.66 -16.24
CA GLU A 4 -6.67 -8.21 -16.18
C GLU A 4 -5.70 -7.20 -15.56
N PRO A 5 -4.77 -7.65 -14.70
CA PRO A 5 -3.61 -6.84 -14.34
C PRO A 5 -2.92 -6.31 -15.60
N ASP A 6 -2.53 -5.05 -15.57
CA ASP A 6 -1.81 -4.35 -16.64
C ASP A 6 -2.61 -4.17 -17.95
N SER A 7 -3.93 -4.44 -17.91
CA SER A 7 -4.83 -4.09 -19.00
C SER A 7 -4.87 -2.56 -19.20
N PRO A 8 -5.02 -2.06 -20.45
CA PRO A 8 -5.01 -0.62 -20.73
C PRO A 8 -6.03 0.21 -19.94
N GLY A 9 -7.19 -0.38 -19.62
CA GLY A 9 -8.25 0.26 -18.84
C GLY A 9 -8.09 0.17 -17.32
N ARG A 10 -7.11 -0.60 -16.81
CA ARG A 10 -6.99 -0.93 -15.37
C ARG A 10 -6.92 0.31 -14.49
N GLY A 11 -6.30 1.39 -14.96
CA GLY A 11 -6.20 2.67 -14.24
C GLY A 11 -7.55 3.28 -13.85
N CYS A 12 -8.60 3.05 -14.65
CA CYS A 12 -9.96 3.56 -14.46
C CYS A 12 -10.99 2.44 -14.15
N ALA A 13 -10.54 1.25 -13.75
CA ALA A 13 -11.39 0.07 -13.59
C ALA A 13 -12.35 0.13 -12.38
N ALA A 14 -12.06 0.96 -11.37
CA ALA A 14 -12.81 0.97 -10.10
C ALA A 14 -14.30 1.27 -10.26
N ASN A 15 -14.71 2.02 -11.29
CA ASN A 15 -16.10 2.39 -11.50
C ASN A 15 -16.98 1.21 -11.99
N PHE A 16 -16.37 0.17 -12.55
CA PHE A 16 -17.10 -0.88 -13.25
C PHE A 16 -17.37 -2.07 -12.31
N PRO A 17 -18.64 -2.43 -12.07
CA PRO A 17 -18.97 -3.63 -11.30
C PRO A 17 -18.54 -4.90 -12.04
N GLN A 18 -18.21 -5.93 -11.28
CA GLN A 18 -17.82 -7.24 -11.81
C GLN A 18 -19.06 -8.14 -11.91
N PRO A 19 -19.12 -9.06 -12.88
CA PRO A 19 -18.11 -9.33 -13.91
C PRO A 19 -18.12 -8.28 -15.03
N VAL A 20 -16.93 -7.89 -15.52
CA VAL A 20 -16.83 -6.96 -16.65
C VAL A 20 -16.96 -7.66 -18.00
N ASN A 21 -17.53 -6.92 -18.95
CA ASN A 21 -17.67 -7.30 -20.35
C ASN A 21 -16.77 -6.43 -21.25
N GLU A 22 -16.71 -6.75 -22.54
CA GLU A 22 -15.83 -6.04 -23.48
C GLU A 22 -16.15 -4.55 -23.64
N GLU A 23 -17.40 -4.13 -23.42
CA GLU A 23 -17.79 -2.72 -23.44
C GLU A 23 -17.26 -1.98 -22.21
N ASP A 24 -17.33 -2.60 -21.03
CA ASP A 24 -16.74 -2.05 -19.81
C ASP A 24 -15.23 -1.87 -19.97
N GLU A 25 -14.55 -2.81 -20.62
CA GLU A 25 -13.12 -2.71 -20.92
C GLU A 25 -12.80 -1.56 -21.88
N ARG A 26 -13.57 -1.43 -22.97
CA ARG A 26 -13.43 -0.32 -23.92
C ARG A 26 -13.67 1.03 -23.28
N GLU A 27 -14.68 1.15 -22.42
CA GLU A 27 -14.99 2.40 -21.75
C GLU A 27 -13.95 2.75 -20.69
N ALA A 28 -13.44 1.77 -19.93
CA ALA A 28 -12.34 1.99 -19.01
C ALA A 28 -11.06 2.46 -19.73
N GLU A 29 -10.73 1.87 -20.87
CA GLU A 29 -9.60 2.32 -21.70
C GLU A 29 -9.84 3.73 -22.26
N ARG A 30 -11.06 4.04 -22.69
CA ARG A 30 -11.43 5.39 -23.14
C ARG A 30 -11.26 6.42 -22.03
N LEU A 31 -11.66 6.10 -20.80
CA LEU A 31 -11.45 6.98 -19.65
C LEU A 31 -9.96 7.24 -19.39
N VAL A 32 -9.13 6.19 -19.41
CA VAL A 32 -7.68 6.34 -19.26
C VAL A 32 -7.11 7.29 -20.33
N ARG A 33 -7.47 7.09 -21.60
CA ARG A 33 -7.02 7.96 -22.71
C ARG A 33 -7.50 9.39 -22.53
N THR A 34 -8.77 9.59 -22.16
CA THR A 34 -9.37 10.93 -21.98
C THR A 34 -8.67 11.70 -20.87
N VAL A 35 -8.43 11.06 -19.73
CA VAL A 35 -7.71 11.68 -18.60
C VAL A 35 -6.27 12.02 -19.01
N CYS A 36 -5.57 11.14 -19.72
CA CYS A 36 -4.23 11.42 -20.22
C CYS A 36 -4.21 12.54 -21.26
N ASP A 37 -5.16 12.58 -22.20
CA ASP A 37 -5.23 13.63 -23.23
C ASP A 37 -5.50 15.00 -22.60
N VAL A 38 -6.48 15.09 -21.70
CA VAL A 38 -6.82 16.35 -21.02
C VAL A 38 -5.65 16.86 -20.20
N ASN A 39 -5.01 16.01 -19.38
CA ASN A 39 -4.01 16.49 -18.43
C ASN A 39 -2.58 16.57 -19.01
N CYS A 40 -2.23 15.74 -19.99
CA CYS A 40 -0.87 15.70 -20.54
C CYS A 40 -0.72 16.43 -21.88
N ARG A 41 -1.82 16.82 -22.53
CA ARG A 41 -1.77 17.51 -23.83
C ARG A 41 -2.52 18.84 -23.86
N ILE A 42 -3.68 18.91 -23.19
CA ILE A 42 -4.57 20.09 -23.27
C ILE A 42 -4.35 21.05 -22.09
N ALA A 43 -4.17 20.52 -20.88
CA ALA A 43 -3.97 21.31 -19.68
C ALA A 43 -2.74 22.23 -19.80
N ASP A 44 -2.81 23.38 -19.16
CA ASP A 44 -1.73 24.36 -19.11
C ASP A 44 -1.32 24.63 -17.65
N PRO A 45 -0.09 24.26 -17.23
CA PRO A 45 0.90 23.51 -18.00
C PRO A 45 0.54 22.02 -18.16
N PRO A 46 0.96 21.36 -19.25
CA PRO A 46 0.71 19.93 -19.44
C PRO A 46 1.53 19.09 -18.47
N LEU A 47 0.92 18.04 -17.93
CA LEU A 47 1.60 17.05 -17.10
C LEU A 47 2.45 16.11 -17.98
N PRO A 48 3.59 15.61 -17.48
CA PRO A 48 4.42 14.68 -18.23
C PRO A 48 3.74 13.32 -18.44
N ASP A 49 2.99 12.84 -17.43
CA ASP A 49 2.26 11.58 -17.46
C ASP A 49 1.24 11.51 -16.31
N ILE A 50 0.28 10.59 -16.39
CA ILE A 50 -0.61 10.20 -15.29
C ILE A 50 -0.06 8.94 -14.62
N VAL A 51 0.26 9.04 -13.33
CA VAL A 51 0.81 7.93 -12.57
C VAL A 51 -0.32 7.17 -11.87
N TYR A 52 -0.67 5.99 -12.39
CA TYR A 52 -1.60 5.08 -11.72
C TYR A 52 -0.89 4.20 -10.69
N ARG A 53 -1.66 3.71 -9.70
CA ARG A 53 -1.17 2.66 -8.78
C ARG A 53 -0.85 1.38 -9.54
N SER A 54 0.19 0.67 -9.09
CA SER A 54 0.69 -0.51 -9.79
C SER A 54 -0.33 -1.65 -9.84
N SER A 55 -0.63 -2.05 -11.08
CA SER A 55 -1.08 -3.36 -11.54
C SER A 55 -0.62 -4.61 -10.83
N ARG A 56 0.68 -4.56 -10.52
CA ARG A 56 1.51 -5.75 -10.49
C ARG A 56 1.13 -6.61 -9.32
N ARG A 57 0.91 -7.92 -9.57
CA ARG A 57 0.43 -8.86 -8.55
C ARG A 57 -0.80 -8.30 -7.81
N GLU A 58 -1.59 -7.51 -8.53
CA GLU A 58 -2.84 -6.90 -8.06
C GLU A 58 -2.62 -5.93 -6.89
N ALA A 59 -1.43 -5.32 -6.77
CA ALA A 59 -1.09 -4.44 -5.66
C ALA A 59 -2.08 -3.27 -5.49
N ASP A 60 -2.63 -2.75 -6.58
CA ASP A 60 -3.67 -1.72 -6.60
C ASP A 60 -4.95 -2.12 -5.84
N ILE A 61 -5.42 -3.35 -5.99
CA ILE A 61 -6.64 -3.86 -5.35
C ILE A 61 -6.34 -4.60 -4.04
N LEU A 62 -5.10 -5.04 -3.80
CA LEU A 62 -4.70 -5.67 -2.54
C LEU A 62 -4.44 -4.66 -1.42
N ARG A 63 -4.17 -3.39 -1.73
CA ARG A 63 -3.82 -2.36 -0.75
C ARG A 63 -4.98 -1.38 -0.58
N HIS A 64 -5.29 -1.08 0.68
CA HIS A 64 -6.40 -0.22 1.02
C HIS A 64 -6.13 1.24 0.65
N VAL A 65 -7.23 1.95 0.43
CA VAL A 65 -7.34 3.40 0.52
C VAL A 65 -8.53 3.73 1.43
N TYR A 66 -8.56 4.93 1.98
CA TYR A 66 -9.63 5.40 2.84
C TYR A 66 -10.41 6.54 2.20
N ARG A 67 -11.72 6.56 2.42
CA ARG A 67 -12.55 7.73 2.10
C ARG A 67 -13.36 8.11 3.31
N TRP A 68 -13.39 9.39 3.62
CA TRP A 68 -14.29 9.93 4.63
C TRP A 68 -15.56 10.40 3.90
N ASP A 69 -16.75 10.03 4.38
CA ASP A 69 -18.03 10.49 3.79
C ASP A 69 -19.12 10.69 4.85
N SER A 70 -19.98 11.70 4.65
CA SER A 70 -21.20 11.88 5.46
C SER A 70 -22.34 10.96 5.03
N THR A 71 -22.26 10.43 3.80
CA THR A 71 -23.24 9.50 3.23
C THR A 71 -23.32 8.24 4.11
N PRO A 72 -24.51 7.78 4.51
CA PRO A 72 -24.65 6.58 5.32
C PRO A 72 -24.13 5.32 4.63
N PHE A 73 -23.51 4.43 5.40
CA PHE A 73 -22.93 3.19 4.88
C PHE A 73 -23.91 2.31 4.10
N GLN A 74 -25.22 2.37 4.40
CA GLN A 74 -26.24 1.63 3.67
C GLN A 74 -26.28 2.05 2.20
N GLU A 75 -26.25 3.36 1.93
CA GLU A 75 -26.30 3.93 0.59
C GLU A 75 -25.00 3.66 -0.17
N VAL A 76 -23.86 3.82 0.50
CA VAL A 76 -22.53 3.56 -0.10
C VAL A 76 -22.34 2.06 -0.40
N PHE A 77 -22.75 1.16 0.49
CA PHE A 77 -22.64 -0.28 0.24
C PHE A 77 -23.58 -0.77 -0.85
N GLU A 78 -24.67 -0.04 -1.13
CA GLU A 78 -25.61 -0.36 -2.22
C GLU A 78 -25.15 0.21 -3.57
N ASN A 79 -24.68 1.46 -3.59
CA ASN A 79 -24.48 2.21 -4.84
C ASN A 79 -23.01 2.49 -5.17
N GLY A 80 -22.09 2.29 -4.22
CA GLY A 80 -20.71 2.72 -4.35
C GLY A 80 -20.55 4.23 -4.24
N PHE A 81 -19.40 4.73 -4.68
CA PHE A 81 -19.16 6.16 -4.87
C PHE A 81 -19.21 6.49 -6.36
N GLN A 82 -19.85 7.60 -6.71
CA GLN A 82 -19.99 8.05 -8.10
C GLN A 82 -19.55 9.50 -8.20
N ALA A 83 -18.76 9.81 -9.22
CA ALA A 83 -18.49 11.19 -9.61
C ALA A 83 -19.79 11.86 -10.05
N ARG A 84 -19.83 13.20 -10.01
CA ARG A 84 -21.01 13.93 -10.48
C ARG A 84 -21.15 13.76 -11.99
N ARG A 85 -22.38 13.74 -12.49
CA ARG A 85 -22.60 13.70 -13.95
C ARG A 85 -22.00 14.94 -14.61
N GLN A 86 -21.33 14.73 -15.73
CA GLN A 86 -20.67 15.78 -16.53
C GLN A 86 -21.61 16.94 -16.91
N GLN A 87 -22.86 16.63 -17.28
CA GLN A 87 -23.84 17.62 -17.75
C GLN A 87 -23.25 18.47 -18.91
N ASP A 88 -23.32 19.80 -18.82
CA ASP A 88 -22.82 20.72 -19.83
C ASP A 88 -21.33 21.09 -19.64
N THR A 89 -20.62 20.43 -18.70
CA THR A 89 -19.20 20.67 -18.42
C THR A 89 -18.33 20.06 -19.53
N SER A 90 -17.43 20.85 -20.11
CA SER A 90 -16.49 20.34 -21.12
C SER A 90 -15.52 19.30 -20.55
N ASP A 91 -15.02 18.39 -21.39
CA ASP A 91 -14.04 17.38 -21.00
C ASP A 91 -12.78 18.02 -20.38
N GLU A 92 -12.35 19.17 -20.91
CA GLU A 92 -11.18 19.94 -20.46
C GLU A 92 -11.29 20.42 -19.01
N VAL A 93 -12.50 20.61 -18.50
CA VAL A 93 -12.76 20.97 -17.10
C VAL A 93 -13.10 19.71 -16.30
N TYR A 94 -13.98 18.87 -16.83
CA TYR A 94 -14.50 17.69 -16.14
C TYR A 94 -13.41 16.66 -15.80
N TYR A 95 -12.42 16.47 -16.68
CA TYR A 95 -11.29 15.55 -16.47
C TYR A 95 -9.99 16.25 -16.03
N ASN A 96 -10.04 17.53 -15.64
CA ASN A 96 -8.85 18.25 -15.18
C ASN A 96 -8.49 17.86 -13.74
N LEU A 97 -7.43 17.06 -13.59
CA LEU A 97 -7.00 16.56 -12.29
C LEU A 97 -6.43 17.69 -11.42
N ASN A 98 -5.63 18.59 -12.00
CA ASN A 98 -5.01 19.67 -11.24
C ASN A 98 -6.07 20.63 -10.68
N ASP A 99 -7.05 21.01 -11.50
CA ASP A 99 -8.17 21.83 -11.08
C ASP A 99 -9.03 21.11 -10.03
N PHE A 100 -9.30 19.82 -10.23
CA PHE A 100 -10.01 19.01 -9.24
C PHE A 100 -9.30 19.08 -7.89
N VAL A 101 -8.02 18.71 -7.81
CA VAL A 101 -7.26 18.62 -6.55
C VAL A 101 -7.20 19.96 -5.81
N HIS A 102 -7.04 21.08 -6.53
CA HIS A 102 -6.88 22.38 -5.90
C HIS A 102 -8.20 23.08 -5.56
N ASN A 103 -9.26 22.84 -6.32
CA ASN A 103 -10.51 23.61 -6.19
C ASN A 103 -11.70 22.78 -5.65
N SER A 104 -11.71 21.47 -5.88
CA SER A 104 -12.88 20.60 -5.62
C SER A 104 -12.58 19.35 -4.77
N GLY A 105 -11.35 18.85 -4.81
CA GLY A 105 -10.95 17.52 -4.36
C GLY A 105 -10.45 17.54 -2.93
N ARG A 106 -11.12 16.79 -2.07
CA ARG A 106 -10.62 16.33 -0.76
C ARG A 106 -11.23 14.97 -0.45
N PRO A 107 -10.56 14.09 0.31
CA PRO A 107 -11.10 12.78 0.70
C PRO A 107 -12.32 12.80 1.64
N LEU A 108 -12.93 13.97 1.89
CA LEU A 108 -14.30 14.21 2.37
C LEU A 108 -14.67 15.67 2.04
N ASP A 109 -15.26 15.93 0.88
CA ASP A 109 -16.08 17.14 0.75
C ASP A 109 -17.35 16.86 -0.04
N SER A 110 -18.38 16.43 0.67
CA SER A 110 -19.73 16.26 0.12
C SER A 110 -20.46 17.60 -0.07
N SER A 111 -19.91 18.70 0.45
CA SER A 111 -20.53 20.03 0.43
C SER A 111 -20.05 20.92 -0.73
N ARG A 112 -18.86 20.68 -1.27
CA ARG A 112 -18.37 21.35 -2.46
C ARG A 112 -19.06 20.81 -3.72
N PRO A 113 -19.58 21.70 -4.60
CA PRO A 113 -19.99 21.29 -5.92
C PRO A 113 -18.77 20.85 -6.72
N THR A 114 -18.50 19.55 -6.77
CA THR A 114 -17.55 18.97 -7.72
C THR A 114 -18.22 18.85 -9.08
N ILE A 115 -17.59 19.40 -10.11
CA ILE A 115 -17.97 19.26 -11.52
C ILE A 115 -16.96 18.36 -12.25
N HIS A 116 -16.34 17.44 -11.52
CA HIS A 116 -15.19 16.68 -11.99
C HIS A 116 -15.47 15.19 -11.97
N ALA A 117 -14.74 14.47 -12.81
CA ALA A 117 -14.83 13.03 -13.00
C ALA A 117 -14.18 12.20 -11.88
N PHE A 118 -13.86 12.78 -10.71
CA PHE A 118 -12.99 12.11 -9.73
C PHE A 118 -13.67 11.87 -8.38
N VAL A 119 -13.38 10.70 -7.81
CA VAL A 119 -13.67 10.34 -6.42
C VAL A 119 -12.34 10.29 -5.66
N SER A 120 -12.19 11.24 -4.73
CA SER A 120 -11.00 11.36 -3.88
C SER A 120 -10.99 10.37 -2.72
N THR A 121 -9.82 9.82 -2.44
CA THR A 121 -9.49 8.92 -1.32
C THR A 121 -8.08 9.24 -0.80
N THR A 122 -7.70 8.73 0.37
CA THR A 122 -6.39 8.94 1.00
C THR A 122 -5.73 7.60 1.35
N LEU A 123 -4.41 7.52 1.21
CA LEU A 123 -3.64 6.40 1.76
C LEU A 123 -3.42 6.52 3.27
N SER A 124 -3.49 7.74 3.80
CA SER A 124 -3.16 8.03 5.19
C SER A 124 -4.25 7.52 6.13
N SER A 125 -3.92 6.50 6.93
CA SER A 125 -4.75 6.07 8.06
C SER A 125 -4.94 7.18 9.10
N THR A 126 -4.05 8.18 9.09
CA THR A 126 -4.02 9.28 10.05
C THR A 126 -4.70 10.55 9.56
N TRP A 127 -4.97 10.68 8.26
CA TRP A 127 -5.68 11.84 7.75
C TRP A 127 -7.16 11.80 8.13
N HIS A 128 -7.70 12.95 8.50
CA HIS A 128 -9.13 13.16 8.61
C HIS A 128 -9.48 14.57 8.13
N PRO A 129 -10.71 14.78 7.66
CA PRO A 129 -11.23 16.10 7.34
C PRO A 129 -11.24 17.03 8.56
N SER A 130 -11.00 18.31 8.31
CA SER A 130 -11.18 19.39 9.27
C SER A 130 -12.60 19.96 9.19
N LEU A 131 -13.19 20.28 10.34
CA LEU A 131 -14.46 21.00 10.41
C LEU A 131 -14.25 22.48 10.11
N VAL A 132 -15.17 23.06 9.33
CA VAL A 132 -15.14 24.49 8.98
C VAL A 132 -16.11 25.23 9.90
N ALA A 133 -15.64 26.33 10.49
CA ALA A 133 -16.48 27.18 11.32
C ALA A 133 -17.75 27.61 10.56
N PRO A 134 -18.93 27.65 11.21
CA PRO A 134 -19.16 27.54 12.65
C PRO A 134 -19.40 26.10 13.17
N GLU A 135 -19.19 25.07 12.35
CA GLU A 135 -19.44 23.69 12.75
C GLU A 135 -18.43 23.24 13.82
N THR A 136 -18.93 22.83 14.98
CA THR A 136 -18.08 22.41 16.12
C THR A 136 -18.03 20.91 16.30
N TRP A 137 -18.93 20.15 15.66
CA TRP A 137 -18.90 18.70 15.63
C TRP A 137 -19.68 18.14 14.45
N ARG A 138 -19.29 16.94 13.98
CA ARG A 138 -20.00 16.15 12.96
C ARG A 138 -19.68 14.67 13.13
N GLU A 139 -20.65 13.81 12.86
CA GLU A 139 -20.38 12.38 12.67
C GLU A 139 -20.19 12.06 11.18
N VAL A 140 -19.14 11.30 10.87
CA VAL A 140 -18.75 10.93 9.52
C VAL A 140 -18.31 9.48 9.48
N TYR A 141 -18.53 8.82 8.35
CA TYR A 141 -18.02 7.48 8.12
C TYR A 141 -16.63 7.55 7.51
N ARG A 142 -15.75 6.64 7.93
CA ARG A 142 -14.55 6.29 7.17
C ARG A 142 -14.77 4.94 6.51
N TYR A 143 -14.62 4.91 5.21
CA TYR A 143 -14.73 3.74 4.34
C TYR A 143 -13.35 3.19 4.04
N GLU A 144 -13.19 1.88 4.17
CA GLU A 144 -12.02 1.14 3.73
C GLU A 144 -12.31 0.51 2.37
N ILE A 145 -11.47 0.83 1.39
CA ILE A 145 -11.71 0.54 -0.02
C ILE A 145 -10.51 -0.21 -0.60
N PHE A 146 -10.80 -1.26 -1.37
CA PHE A 146 -9.84 -2.08 -2.10
C PHE A 146 -10.32 -2.15 -3.56
N ALA A 147 -9.89 -1.17 -4.36
CA ALA A 147 -10.34 -0.97 -5.72
C ALA A 147 -9.17 -1.05 -6.71
N PRO A 148 -9.38 -1.54 -7.94
CA PRO A 148 -8.35 -1.53 -8.98
C PRO A 148 -8.07 -0.12 -9.51
N GLY A 149 -6.86 0.13 -10.00
CA GLY A 149 -6.45 1.41 -10.56
C GLY A 149 -6.31 2.53 -9.53
N GLY A 150 -6.72 3.74 -9.92
CA GLY A 150 -6.58 4.95 -9.11
C GLY A 150 -5.28 5.70 -9.40
N ILE A 151 -5.39 7.01 -9.55
CA ILE A 151 -4.30 7.94 -9.86
C ILE A 151 -3.58 8.30 -8.56
N TRP A 152 -2.27 8.15 -8.52
CA TRP A 152 -1.42 8.65 -7.45
C TRP A 152 -1.18 10.14 -7.65
N VAL A 153 -1.94 10.98 -6.95
CA VAL A 153 -1.97 12.43 -7.22
C VAL A 153 -0.61 13.07 -6.97
N ALA A 154 0.03 12.76 -5.84
CA ALA A 154 1.35 13.30 -5.50
C ALA A 154 2.43 13.00 -6.57
N GLN A 155 2.35 11.82 -7.22
CA GLN A 155 3.32 11.42 -8.24
C GLN A 155 3.00 11.99 -9.63
N THR A 156 1.73 12.28 -9.87
CA THR A 156 1.21 12.86 -11.11
C THR A 156 1.45 14.37 -11.15
N LEU A 157 1.09 15.09 -10.09
CA LEU A 157 1.21 16.55 -9.99
C LEU A 157 2.59 17.01 -9.48
N ARG A 158 3.34 16.16 -8.76
CA ARG A 158 4.69 16.44 -8.26
C ARG A 158 4.74 17.77 -7.48
N ASP A 159 5.58 18.71 -7.90
CA ASP A 159 5.74 20.02 -7.26
C ASP A 159 4.46 20.87 -7.30
N GLN A 160 3.48 20.52 -8.14
CA GLN A 160 2.17 21.17 -8.16
C GLN A 160 1.24 20.65 -7.06
N TYR A 161 1.58 19.58 -6.35
CA TYR A 161 0.71 19.01 -5.32
C TYR A 161 0.93 19.68 -3.95
N GLY A 162 -0.05 20.47 -3.52
CA GLY A 162 0.01 21.22 -2.26
C GLY A 162 -0.42 20.48 -0.99
N TYR A 163 -0.88 19.21 -1.08
CA TYR A 163 -1.54 18.53 0.04
C TYR A 163 -0.87 17.21 0.46
N PRO A 164 0.42 17.22 0.84
CA PRO A 164 1.18 16.01 1.12
C PRO A 164 0.60 15.16 2.26
N SER A 165 -0.11 15.75 3.23
CA SER A 165 -0.74 15.01 4.34
C SER A 165 -1.92 14.13 3.90
N GLN A 166 -2.53 14.44 2.76
CA GLN A 166 -3.64 13.65 2.20
C GLN A 166 -3.14 12.39 1.48
N ASP A 167 -1.92 12.39 0.91
CA ASP A 167 -1.41 11.35 -0.02
C ASP A 167 -2.53 10.76 -0.90
N GLU A 168 -3.15 11.67 -1.67
CA GLU A 168 -4.43 11.45 -2.34
C GLU A 168 -4.33 10.41 -3.47
N VAL A 169 -5.34 9.54 -3.51
CA VAL A 169 -5.59 8.62 -4.63
C VAL A 169 -6.96 8.93 -5.21
N CYS A 170 -6.99 9.30 -6.49
CA CYS A 170 -8.22 9.65 -7.20
C CYS A 170 -8.70 8.52 -8.11
N PHE A 171 -9.98 8.15 -8.00
CA PHE A 171 -10.62 7.22 -8.92
C PHE A 171 -11.47 7.97 -9.94
N VAL A 172 -11.36 7.57 -11.20
CA VAL A 172 -12.09 8.19 -12.31
C VAL A 172 -13.49 7.59 -12.40
N ALA A 173 -14.49 8.44 -12.61
CA ALA A 173 -15.93 8.18 -12.68
C ALA A 173 -16.59 7.64 -11.40
N GLY A 174 -15.92 6.80 -10.62
CA GLY A 174 -16.51 6.20 -9.42
C GLY A 174 -15.74 5.03 -8.85
N ILE A 175 -16.32 4.44 -7.80
CA ILE A 175 -15.87 3.22 -7.14
C ILE A 175 -17.11 2.35 -6.94
N ALA A 176 -17.15 1.20 -7.60
CA ALA A 176 -18.24 0.24 -7.50
C ALA A 176 -18.35 -0.32 -6.06
N PRO A 177 -19.58 -0.62 -5.58
CA PRO A 177 -19.83 -1.02 -4.19
C PRO A 177 -19.06 -2.29 -3.76
N GLN A 178 -18.81 -3.22 -4.69
CA GLN A 178 -18.07 -4.46 -4.43
C GLN A 178 -16.61 -4.24 -4.01
N TYR A 179 -16.04 -3.06 -4.25
CA TYR A 179 -14.68 -2.69 -3.86
C TYR A 179 -14.63 -1.99 -2.49
N ILE A 180 -15.79 -1.68 -1.91
CA ILE A 180 -15.90 -1.01 -0.60
C ILE A 180 -16.14 -2.07 0.45
N ARG A 181 -15.12 -2.32 1.27
CA ARG A 181 -15.09 -3.43 2.21
C ARG A 181 -15.84 -3.12 3.49
N SER A 182 -15.52 -1.99 4.11
CA SER A 182 -15.97 -1.70 5.46
C SER A 182 -16.21 -0.22 5.72
N ALA A 183 -16.97 0.08 6.76
CA ALA A 183 -17.25 1.42 7.23
C ALA A 183 -17.17 1.49 8.76
N GLN A 184 -16.56 2.54 9.27
CA GLN A 184 -16.48 2.87 10.70
C GLN A 184 -17.04 4.27 10.95
N LEU A 185 -17.75 4.46 12.05
CA LEU A 185 -18.33 5.75 12.41
C LEU A 185 -17.40 6.51 13.37
N PHE A 186 -17.06 7.72 12.98
CA PHE A 186 -16.22 8.63 13.74
C PHE A 186 -16.97 9.92 14.04
N ARG A 187 -16.64 10.53 15.18
CA ARG A 187 -17.06 11.88 15.52
C ARG A 187 -15.87 12.81 15.41
N LEU A 188 -16.05 13.85 14.62
CA LEU A 188 -15.14 14.98 14.52
C LEU A 188 -15.64 16.06 15.48
N THR A 189 -14.73 16.66 16.24
CA THR A 189 -15.07 17.78 17.12
C THR A 189 -13.98 18.85 17.07
N VAL A 190 -14.37 20.11 17.24
CA VAL A 190 -13.44 21.23 17.47
C VAL A 190 -13.59 21.62 18.95
N PRO A 191 -12.62 21.25 19.81
CA PRO A 191 -12.67 21.61 21.23
C PRO A 191 -12.75 23.13 21.42
N THR A 192 -13.43 23.57 22.48
CA THR A 192 -13.55 25.00 22.79
C THR A 192 -12.17 25.65 22.95
N GLY A 193 -11.90 26.70 22.17
CA GLY A 193 -10.60 27.39 22.17
C GLY A 193 -9.52 26.72 21.32
N SER A 194 -9.83 25.60 20.66
CA SER A 194 -8.97 24.97 19.66
C SER A 194 -9.42 25.38 18.25
N ARG A 195 -8.46 25.46 17.32
CA ARG A 195 -8.73 25.51 15.87
C ARG A 195 -8.62 24.13 15.21
N TYR A 196 -8.18 23.13 15.96
CA TYR A 196 -7.89 21.79 15.45
C TYR A 196 -9.09 20.88 15.61
N THR A 197 -9.38 20.15 14.55
CA THR A 197 -10.36 19.07 14.59
C THR A 197 -9.72 17.85 15.22
N ILE A 198 -10.40 17.22 16.16
CA ILE A 198 -10.03 15.91 16.67
C ILE A 198 -11.04 14.89 16.18
N ARG A 199 -10.58 13.65 15.95
CA ARG A 199 -11.45 12.51 15.66
C ARG A 199 -11.50 11.54 16.84
N GLU A 200 -12.68 10.98 17.08
CA GLU A 200 -12.90 9.88 18.01
C GLU A 200 -13.76 8.80 17.36
N ARG A 201 -13.51 7.53 17.69
CA ARG A 201 -14.42 6.44 17.30
C ARG A 201 -15.71 6.57 18.08
N VAL A 202 -16.86 6.50 17.40
CA VAL A 202 -18.16 6.53 18.10
C VAL A 202 -18.43 5.21 18.83
N ASN A 203 -17.92 4.10 18.29
CA ASN A 203 -18.02 2.76 18.88
C ASN A 203 -16.98 1.83 18.24
N ASP A 204 -16.79 0.65 18.83
CA ASP A 204 -15.88 -0.38 18.31
C ASP A 204 -16.53 -1.25 17.21
N LEU A 205 -17.45 -0.71 16.40
CA LEU A 205 -18.14 -1.47 15.35
C LEU A 205 -17.47 -1.26 14.00
N LEU A 206 -17.06 -2.36 13.36
CA LEU A 206 -16.67 -2.40 11.96
C LEU A 206 -17.83 -2.99 11.15
N ARG A 207 -18.48 -2.15 10.34
CA ARG A 207 -19.55 -2.62 9.44
C ARG A 207 -18.92 -3.12 8.16
N VAL A 208 -19.03 -4.41 7.87
CA VAL A 208 -18.48 -5.02 6.65
C VAL A 208 -19.59 -5.16 5.62
N ASN A 209 -19.31 -4.72 4.38
CA ASN A 209 -20.21 -4.85 3.26
C ASN A 209 -20.33 -6.33 2.85
N GLY A 210 -21.52 -6.89 2.99
CA GLY A 210 -21.85 -8.26 2.65
C GLY A 210 -21.78 -8.58 1.16
N ASN A 211 -21.72 -7.55 0.29
CA ASN A 211 -21.53 -7.67 -1.15
C ASN A 211 -20.08 -7.37 -1.59
N TYR A 212 -19.15 -7.22 -0.65
CA TYR A 212 -17.74 -7.00 -0.96
C TYR A 212 -17.15 -8.24 -1.65
N ASP A 213 -16.67 -8.05 -2.87
CA ASP A 213 -16.08 -9.10 -3.69
C ASP A 213 -15.06 -8.47 -4.67
N PRO A 214 -13.85 -8.15 -4.20
CA PRO A 214 -12.77 -7.64 -5.04
C PRO A 214 -12.20 -8.80 -5.87
N GLN A 215 -12.92 -9.21 -6.91
CA GLN A 215 -12.40 -10.23 -7.82
C GLN A 215 -11.26 -9.65 -8.68
N SER A 216 -10.34 -10.53 -9.06
CA SER A 216 -9.28 -10.20 -10.00
C SER A 216 -8.98 -11.38 -10.93
N HIS A 217 -8.18 -11.17 -11.97
CA HIS A 217 -7.96 -12.14 -13.05
C HIS A 217 -6.74 -13.04 -12.77
N PRO A 218 -6.88 -14.38 -12.89
CA PRO A 218 -8.12 -15.13 -13.06
C PRO A 218 -8.95 -15.13 -11.75
N SER A 219 -10.27 -15.30 -11.87
CA SER A 219 -11.21 -15.18 -10.72
C SER A 219 -10.78 -16.05 -9.54
N ARG A 220 -10.52 -15.39 -8.40
CA ARG A 220 -10.05 -16.00 -7.15
C ARG A 220 -10.32 -15.07 -5.96
N LEU A 221 -10.27 -15.63 -4.75
CA LEU A 221 -10.20 -14.84 -3.53
C LEU A 221 -8.84 -14.14 -3.45
N LEU A 222 -8.88 -12.87 -3.03
CA LEU A 222 -7.69 -12.04 -2.88
C LEU A 222 -7.21 -11.98 -1.43
N ASP A 223 -5.89 -12.02 -1.29
CA ASP A 223 -5.17 -11.85 -0.03
C ASP A 223 -4.99 -10.35 0.26
N ILE A 224 -6.10 -9.64 0.48
CA ILE A 224 -6.06 -8.20 0.75
C ILE A 224 -5.18 -7.91 1.96
N ARG A 225 -4.36 -6.86 1.87
CA ARG A 225 -3.29 -6.59 2.82
C ARG A 225 -3.79 -5.67 3.93
N ARG A 226 -3.58 -6.13 5.16
CA ARG A 226 -3.86 -5.40 6.41
C ARG A 226 -5.27 -4.78 6.46
N PRO A 227 -6.35 -5.54 6.19
CA PRO A 227 -7.70 -5.05 6.48
C PRO A 227 -7.82 -4.66 7.95
N ILE A 228 -8.60 -3.62 8.24
CA ILE A 228 -8.86 -3.16 9.60
C ILE A 228 -9.52 -4.29 10.41
N PHE A 229 -8.90 -4.64 11.54
CA PHE A 229 -9.42 -5.59 12.53
C PHE A 229 -9.16 -5.11 13.96
N ASP A 230 -8.06 -4.38 14.17
CA ASP A 230 -7.61 -3.96 15.48
C ASP A 230 -7.80 -2.45 15.67
N TYR A 231 -7.93 -2.04 16.94
CA TYR A 231 -7.81 -0.66 17.38
C TYR A 231 -6.85 -0.55 18.56
N VAL A 232 -6.29 0.64 18.77
CA VAL A 232 -5.46 0.92 19.96
C VAL A 232 -6.35 1.24 21.15
N ASN A 233 -6.34 0.39 22.17
CA ASN A 233 -7.02 0.61 23.45
C ASN A 233 -6.11 1.42 24.39
N LEU A 234 -6.38 2.72 24.50
CA LEU A 234 -5.62 3.66 25.34
C LEU A 234 -5.84 3.46 26.84
N GLU A 235 -6.87 2.74 27.25
CA GLU A 235 -7.15 2.45 28.66
C GLU A 235 -6.34 1.26 29.18
N SER A 236 -5.70 0.49 28.29
CA SER A 236 -4.85 -0.63 28.67
C SER A 236 -3.56 -0.14 29.33
N GLN A 237 -3.28 -0.62 30.53
CA GLN A 237 -2.00 -0.38 31.22
C GLN A 237 -0.90 -1.36 30.77
N ASN A 238 -1.22 -2.33 29.92
CA ASN A 238 -0.28 -3.31 29.40
C ASN A 238 0.09 -2.99 27.93
N PRO A 239 1.34 -2.60 27.63
CA PRO A 239 1.82 -2.33 26.27
C PRO A 239 1.70 -3.53 25.31
N GLU A 240 1.66 -4.76 25.83
CA GLU A 240 1.46 -5.96 25.02
C GLU A 240 -0.03 -6.19 24.65
N GLU A 241 -0.97 -5.58 25.39
CA GLU A 241 -2.42 -5.63 25.16
C GLU A 241 -2.98 -4.33 24.59
N THR A 242 -2.13 -3.46 24.03
CA THR A 242 -2.60 -2.18 23.49
C THR A 242 -3.49 -2.35 22.26
N ARG A 243 -3.48 -3.51 21.58
CA ARG A 243 -4.36 -3.80 20.44
C ARG A 243 -5.57 -4.62 20.88
N ALA A 244 -6.76 -4.14 20.56
CA ALA A 244 -8.03 -4.82 20.80
C ALA A 244 -8.81 -5.02 19.50
N LEU A 245 -9.62 -6.07 19.42
CA LEU A 245 -10.43 -6.39 18.24
C LEU A 245 -11.66 -5.50 18.13
N LEU A 246 -11.92 -5.01 16.91
CA LEU A 246 -13.19 -4.41 16.56
C LEU A 246 -14.29 -5.48 16.48
N ARG A 247 -15.51 -5.11 16.86
CA ARG A 247 -16.70 -5.94 16.67
C ARG A 247 -17.14 -5.86 15.22
N ILE A 248 -17.13 -7.00 14.54
CA ILE A 248 -17.49 -7.08 13.13
C ILE A 248 -19.01 -7.31 13.00
N ASN A 249 -19.64 -6.49 12.16
CA ASN A 249 -21.03 -6.66 11.79
C ASN A 249 -21.17 -6.66 10.26
N ILE A 250 -21.59 -7.79 9.70
CA ILE A 250 -21.82 -7.93 8.26
C ILE A 250 -23.18 -7.33 7.93
N TYR A 251 -23.20 -6.33 7.04
CA TYR A 251 -24.41 -5.73 6.50
C TYR A 251 -24.66 -6.22 5.07
N LYS A 252 -25.84 -6.79 4.79
CA LYS A 252 -26.21 -7.18 3.42
C LYS A 252 -27.19 -6.14 2.84
N PRO A 253 -26.76 -5.34 1.83
CA PRO A 253 -27.66 -4.44 1.11
C PRO A 253 -28.83 -5.19 0.48
N ARG A 254 -30.00 -4.55 0.35
CA ARG A 254 -31.15 -5.16 -0.33
C ARG A 254 -30.92 -5.09 -1.84
N VAL A 255 -30.87 -6.24 -2.51
CA VAL A 255 -30.86 -6.26 -3.99
C VAL A 255 -32.24 -5.84 -4.50
N VAL A 256 -32.40 -4.59 -4.95
CA VAL A 256 -33.57 -4.17 -5.72
C VAL A 256 -33.45 -4.81 -7.10
N SER A 257 -34.14 -5.92 -7.30
CA SER A 257 -34.13 -6.66 -8.56
C SER A 257 -34.98 -5.88 -9.58
N SER A 258 -34.33 -5.15 -10.47
CA SER A 258 -34.97 -4.66 -11.69
C SER A 258 -35.22 -5.85 -12.63
N SER A 259 -36.50 -6.15 -12.86
CA SER A 259 -37.06 -7.14 -13.79
C SER A 259 -37.10 -8.62 -13.33
N SER A 260 -38.30 -9.01 -12.87
CA SER A 260 -39.00 -10.27 -13.18
C SER A 260 -38.17 -11.51 -13.51
N SER A 261 -37.82 -12.27 -12.47
CA SER A 261 -38.03 -13.71 -12.51
C SER A 261 -38.37 -14.21 -11.10
N LYS A 262 -39.51 -14.90 -10.99
CA LYS A 262 -39.88 -15.68 -9.80
C LYS A 262 -38.78 -16.72 -9.58
N ARG A 263 -37.84 -16.47 -8.68
CA ARG A 263 -37.07 -17.52 -8.00
C ARG A 263 -37.43 -17.49 -6.53
N GLU A 264 -37.89 -18.64 -6.08
CA GLU A 264 -38.49 -18.90 -4.79
C GLU A 264 -37.65 -18.34 -3.64
N LYS A 265 -38.38 -17.84 -2.63
CA LYS A 265 -37.89 -17.65 -1.28
C LYS A 265 -37.24 -18.95 -0.79
N ARG A 266 -35.92 -19.07 -0.94
CA ARG A 266 -35.12 -19.86 -0.02
C ARG A 266 -34.53 -18.90 0.99
N GLN A 267 -35.04 -19.03 2.20
CA GLN A 267 -34.45 -18.56 3.43
C GLN A 267 -33.07 -19.25 3.57
N VAL A 268 -32.04 -18.69 2.93
CA VAL A 268 -30.67 -19.19 3.07
C VAL A 268 -30.18 -18.70 4.43
N SER A 269 -30.02 -19.64 5.35
CA SER A 269 -29.33 -19.45 6.62
C SER A 269 -28.04 -18.67 6.40
N ALA A 270 -27.77 -17.69 7.28
CA ALA A 270 -26.65 -16.75 7.21
C ALA A 270 -25.23 -17.36 7.36
N ASN A 271 -25.00 -18.61 6.96
CA ASN A 271 -23.77 -19.37 7.22
C ASN A 271 -23.07 -19.97 5.97
N SER A 272 -23.34 -19.49 4.75
CA SER A 272 -22.81 -20.19 3.56
C SER A 272 -22.42 -19.33 2.36
N ASP A 273 -21.92 -18.11 2.57
CA ASP A 273 -21.25 -17.38 1.49
C ASP A 273 -19.72 -17.39 1.79
N PRO A 274 -18.93 -18.18 1.05
CA PRO A 274 -17.50 -18.32 1.31
C PRO A 274 -16.73 -17.01 1.07
N ASN A 275 -17.20 -16.14 0.18
CA ASN A 275 -16.49 -14.89 -0.15
C ASN A 275 -16.56 -13.91 1.02
N ILE A 276 -17.76 -13.68 1.56
CA ILE A 276 -17.90 -12.78 2.71
C ILE A 276 -17.22 -13.34 3.97
N ASN A 277 -17.22 -14.66 4.17
CA ASN A 277 -16.48 -15.26 5.29
C ASN A 277 -14.98 -15.05 5.16
N TRP A 278 -14.44 -15.16 3.94
CA TRP A 278 -13.05 -14.88 3.66
C TRP A 278 -12.68 -13.44 4.04
N TYR A 279 -13.41 -12.47 3.51
CA TYR A 279 -13.06 -11.07 3.73
C TYR A 279 -13.44 -10.60 5.15
N ALA A 280 -14.60 -10.96 5.70
CA ALA A 280 -14.99 -10.51 7.04
C ALA A 280 -14.15 -11.12 8.18
N GLY A 281 -13.43 -12.22 7.93
CA GLY A 281 -12.64 -12.92 8.95
C GLY A 281 -11.36 -13.49 8.38
N ASN A 282 -11.45 -14.63 7.68
CA ASN A 282 -10.30 -15.53 7.42
C ASN A 282 -9.07 -14.87 6.78
N VAL A 283 -9.24 -13.80 6.00
CA VAL A 283 -8.12 -13.06 5.41
C VAL A 283 -7.17 -12.46 6.46
N SER A 284 -7.62 -12.30 7.72
CA SER A 284 -6.80 -11.88 8.85
C SER A 284 -5.75 -12.93 9.27
N ASP A 285 -6.01 -14.20 8.99
CA ASP A 285 -5.20 -15.33 9.41
C ASP A 285 -4.01 -15.60 8.49
N LEU A 286 -3.86 -14.81 7.42
CA LEU A 286 -2.73 -14.89 6.50
C LEU A 286 -1.42 -14.61 7.22
N ALA A 287 -0.61 -15.66 7.31
CA ALA A 287 0.77 -15.62 7.78
C ALA A 287 1.64 -14.84 6.79
N SER A 288 2.46 -13.94 7.31
CA SER A 288 3.42 -13.17 6.54
C SER A 288 4.74 -13.15 7.28
N TYR A 289 5.80 -13.31 6.49
CA TYR A 289 7.17 -13.33 6.97
C TYR A 289 7.87 -12.02 6.61
N ILE A 290 9.09 -12.09 6.09
CA ILE A 290 9.92 -10.93 5.80
C ILE A 290 9.62 -10.48 4.36
N ASN A 291 9.14 -9.24 4.20
CA ASN A 291 8.82 -8.60 2.92
C ASN A 291 9.99 -7.81 2.34
N ALA A 292 10.87 -7.27 3.18
CA ALA A 292 12.07 -6.58 2.73
C ALA A 292 13.13 -6.62 3.82
N ALA A 293 14.38 -6.40 3.45
CA ALA A 293 15.45 -6.26 4.42
C ALA A 293 16.57 -5.38 3.88
N PHE A 294 17.33 -4.75 4.76
CA PHE A 294 18.61 -4.16 4.39
C PHE A 294 19.62 -4.23 5.53
N ARG A 295 20.91 -4.26 5.16
CA ARG A 295 22.05 -4.24 6.08
C ARG A 295 22.17 -2.87 6.74
N CYS A 296 22.21 -2.83 8.07
CA CYS A 296 22.53 -1.61 8.82
C CYS A 296 24.02 -1.28 8.68
N SER A 297 24.40 -0.01 8.77
CA SER A 297 25.80 0.43 8.80
C SER A 297 26.54 0.01 10.07
N THR A 298 25.80 -0.40 11.10
CA THR A 298 26.34 -0.96 12.34
C THR A 298 26.56 -2.46 12.17
N SER A 299 27.76 -2.93 12.53
CA SER A 299 28.19 -4.33 12.35
C SER A 299 27.15 -5.33 12.85
N ASN A 300 26.93 -6.37 12.06
CA ASN A 300 25.99 -7.48 12.31
C ASN A 300 24.53 -7.07 12.53
N GLN A 301 24.15 -5.83 12.20
CA GLN A 301 22.76 -5.40 12.32
C GLN A 301 22.05 -5.35 10.98
N ALA A 302 20.75 -5.64 10.99
CA ALA A 302 19.87 -5.53 9.83
C ALA A 302 18.51 -4.98 10.24
N TYR A 303 17.83 -4.34 9.29
CA TYR A 303 16.40 -4.03 9.39
C TYR A 303 15.63 -5.05 8.57
N LEU A 304 14.62 -5.66 9.18
CA LEU A 304 13.70 -6.59 8.51
C LEU A 304 12.30 -5.98 8.55
N PHE A 305 11.64 -5.91 7.40
CA PHE A 305 10.31 -5.36 7.23
C PHE A 305 9.31 -6.49 6.99
N MET A 306 8.14 -6.33 7.58
CA MET A 306 7.07 -7.31 7.60
C MET A 306 5.75 -6.55 7.69
N LYS A 307 5.02 -6.50 6.58
CA LYS A 307 3.89 -5.58 6.39
C LYS A 307 4.33 -4.13 6.64
N ASN A 308 3.55 -3.36 7.39
CA ASN A 308 3.90 -1.99 7.74
C ASN A 308 4.69 -1.89 9.07
N GLU A 309 5.29 -2.98 9.50
CA GLU A 309 6.12 -3.06 10.71
C GLU A 309 7.55 -3.44 10.35
N TYR A 310 8.46 -3.20 11.28
CA TYR A 310 9.85 -3.60 11.15
C TYR A 310 10.44 -4.03 12.49
N VAL A 311 11.52 -4.80 12.39
CA VAL A 311 12.43 -5.10 13.50
C VAL A 311 13.84 -4.72 13.11
N LYS A 312 14.62 -4.28 14.10
CA LYS A 312 16.07 -4.15 14.00
C LYS A 312 16.69 -5.30 14.77
N VAL A 313 17.56 -6.06 14.12
CA VAL A 313 18.15 -7.28 14.69
C VAL A 313 19.66 -7.21 14.66
N ASP A 314 20.32 -7.77 15.67
CA ASP A 314 21.67 -8.33 15.53
C ASP A 314 21.51 -9.77 15.07
N TYR A 315 21.95 -10.08 13.84
CA TYR A 315 21.73 -11.40 13.24
C TYR A 315 22.88 -12.40 13.48
N ALA A 316 23.88 -12.03 14.30
CA ALA A 316 24.91 -12.93 14.83
C ALA A 316 25.47 -13.97 13.81
N PRO A 317 26.09 -13.52 12.70
CA PRO A 317 26.36 -14.37 11.54
C PRO A 317 27.24 -15.58 11.85
N GLY A 318 26.72 -16.78 11.56
CA GLY A 318 27.39 -18.06 11.81
C GLY A 318 27.04 -18.69 13.17
N SER A 319 26.12 -18.09 13.92
CA SER A 319 25.53 -18.62 15.14
C SER A 319 23.99 -18.47 15.10
N THR A 320 23.31 -18.91 16.15
CA THR A 320 21.87 -18.69 16.39
C THR A 320 21.64 -17.78 17.59
N ASP A 321 22.64 -16.97 17.96
CA ASP A 321 22.58 -16.04 19.09
C ASP A 321 22.04 -14.66 18.65
N ASP A 322 21.16 -14.65 17.65
CA ASP A 322 20.55 -13.43 17.14
C ASP A 322 19.66 -12.78 18.21
N THR A 323 19.55 -11.45 18.17
CA THR A 323 18.75 -10.69 19.11
C THR A 323 17.96 -9.59 18.42
N VAL A 324 16.71 -9.38 18.87
CA VAL A 324 15.92 -8.21 18.47
C VAL A 324 16.38 -7.02 19.29
N LEU A 325 16.95 -6.03 18.61
CA LEU A 325 17.46 -4.80 19.21
C LEU A 325 16.38 -3.73 19.35
N ASN A 326 15.42 -3.73 18.43
CA ASN A 326 14.26 -2.83 18.45
C ASN A 326 13.10 -3.44 17.65
N GLY A 327 11.87 -3.16 18.05
CA GLY A 327 10.68 -3.66 17.39
C GLY A 327 10.07 -4.93 18.00
N PRO A 328 8.95 -5.40 17.43
CA PRO A 328 8.32 -4.90 16.21
C PRO A 328 7.67 -3.53 16.43
N LEU A 329 7.98 -2.56 15.55
CA LEU A 329 7.39 -1.22 15.54
C LEU A 329 6.75 -0.94 14.18
N LEU A 330 5.75 -0.07 14.15
CA LEU A 330 5.24 0.47 12.90
C LEU A 330 6.33 1.28 12.20
N ILE A 331 6.40 1.20 10.86
CA ILE A 331 7.40 1.89 10.07
C ILE A 331 7.38 3.39 10.36
N ARG A 332 6.22 4.03 10.33
CA ARG A 332 6.10 5.48 10.64
C ARG A 332 6.53 5.88 12.05
N ASP A 333 6.51 4.97 13.02
CA ASP A 333 6.90 5.30 14.39
C ASP A 333 8.43 5.19 14.55
N GLY A 334 9.07 4.28 13.81
CA GLY A 334 10.54 4.16 13.75
C GLY A 334 11.21 5.03 12.70
N PHE A 335 10.48 5.45 11.68
CA PHE A 335 10.90 6.29 10.57
C PHE A 335 9.91 7.44 10.38
N PRO A 336 9.89 8.44 11.29
CA PRO A 336 8.99 9.60 11.17
C PRO A 336 8.96 10.27 9.80
N SER A 337 10.08 10.30 9.05
CA SER A 337 10.10 10.90 7.70
C SER A 337 9.25 10.16 6.67
N LEU A 338 8.93 8.88 6.93
CA LEU A 338 8.08 8.04 6.08
C LEU A 338 6.60 8.08 6.48
N SER A 339 6.25 8.75 7.58
CA SER A 339 4.86 8.86 8.02
C SER A 339 4.00 9.51 6.93
N GLY A 340 2.80 8.99 6.67
CA GLY A 340 1.92 9.51 5.61
C GLY A 340 2.39 9.21 4.18
N THR A 341 3.27 8.24 4.00
CA THR A 341 3.69 7.75 2.67
C THR A 341 3.28 6.28 2.48
N ALA A 342 3.25 5.82 1.23
CA ALA A 342 3.08 4.41 0.86
C ALA A 342 3.93 3.44 1.70
N PHE A 343 5.18 3.81 2.00
CA PHE A 343 6.13 2.96 2.71
C PHE A 343 5.67 2.64 4.14
N ALA A 344 5.01 3.59 4.81
CA ALA A 344 4.55 3.41 6.17
C ALA A 344 3.08 2.97 6.29
N GLU A 345 2.23 3.33 5.33
CA GLU A 345 0.81 2.98 5.34
C GLU A 345 0.56 1.58 4.77
N HIS A 346 1.21 1.25 3.64
CA HIS A 346 1.11 -0.08 3.04
C HIS A 346 2.18 -1.01 3.62
N GLU A 347 3.42 -0.85 3.17
CA GLU A 347 4.61 -1.62 3.56
C GLU A 347 5.83 -1.19 2.75
N ILE A 348 7.01 -1.56 3.23
CA ILE A 348 8.23 -1.64 2.42
C ILE A 348 8.34 -3.07 1.89
N ASP A 349 8.24 -3.26 0.57
CA ASP A 349 8.18 -4.58 -0.09
C ASP A 349 9.47 -4.99 -0.81
N SER A 350 10.47 -4.10 -0.83
CA SER A 350 11.86 -4.43 -1.14
C SER A 350 12.76 -3.33 -0.59
N ALA A 351 14.02 -3.66 -0.30
CA ALA A 351 15.01 -2.68 0.12
C ALA A 351 16.43 -3.19 -0.13
N PHE A 352 17.40 -2.28 -0.19
CA PHE A 352 18.81 -2.62 -0.08
C PHE A 352 19.61 -1.47 0.55
N GLY A 353 20.71 -1.81 1.23
CA GLY A 353 21.63 -0.83 1.79
C GLY A 353 22.47 -0.16 0.70
N SER A 354 22.96 1.04 0.98
CA SER A 354 23.91 1.73 0.12
C SER A 354 25.32 1.66 0.69
N HIS A 355 26.32 1.78 -0.18
CA HIS A 355 27.72 1.95 0.23
C HIS A 355 27.96 3.30 0.93
N ASN A 356 27.02 4.23 0.80
CA ASN A 356 27.01 5.46 1.59
C ASN A 356 26.48 5.17 3.00
N LYS A 357 27.17 5.72 4.00
CA LYS A 357 26.87 5.45 5.40
C LYS A 357 25.44 5.88 5.75
N ASN A 358 24.70 4.96 6.38
CA ASN A 358 23.33 5.15 6.86
C ASN A 358 22.29 5.36 5.75
N GLU A 359 22.62 5.05 4.50
CA GLU A 359 21.69 5.20 3.38
C GLU A 359 21.12 3.85 2.93
N ALA A 360 19.87 3.86 2.51
CA ALA A 360 19.20 2.70 1.91
C ALA A 360 18.23 3.15 0.82
N PHE A 361 17.96 2.26 -0.13
CA PHE A 361 16.84 2.39 -1.05
C PHE A 361 15.71 1.49 -0.56
N ILE A 362 14.51 2.04 -0.51
CA ILE A 362 13.28 1.35 -0.11
C ILE A 362 12.24 1.42 -1.23
N PHE A 363 11.40 0.40 -1.31
CA PHE A 363 10.40 0.23 -2.36
C PHE A 363 9.03 -0.08 -1.77
N SER A 364 7.98 0.38 -2.46
CA SER A 364 6.59 0.01 -2.19
C SER A 364 5.81 0.04 -3.51
N GLY A 365 5.51 -1.14 -4.07
CA GLY A 365 4.91 -1.26 -5.39
C GLY A 365 5.82 -0.68 -6.48
N ASN A 366 5.32 0.29 -7.24
CA ASN A 366 6.10 1.01 -8.25
C ASN A 366 6.79 2.27 -7.72
N LEU A 367 6.74 2.53 -6.40
CA LEU A 367 7.41 3.66 -5.77
C LEU A 367 8.71 3.26 -5.10
N CYS A 368 9.64 4.21 -5.01
CA CYS A 368 10.86 4.07 -4.25
C CYS A 368 11.35 5.41 -3.67
N ALA A 369 12.20 5.30 -2.66
CA ALA A 369 12.89 6.43 -2.06
C ALA A 369 14.31 6.02 -1.66
N GLN A 370 15.24 6.98 -1.71
CA GLN A 370 16.52 6.90 -1.04
C GLN A 370 16.39 7.60 0.30
N ILE A 371 16.75 6.93 1.38
CA ILE A 371 16.60 7.45 2.74
C ILE A 371 17.95 7.47 3.47
N ASN A 372 18.09 8.38 4.42
CA ASN A 372 19.01 8.19 5.53
C ASN A 372 18.22 7.64 6.73
N TYR A 373 18.56 6.45 7.21
CA TYR A 373 17.83 5.80 8.31
C TYR A 373 18.38 6.14 9.70
N ALA A 374 19.37 7.03 9.82
CA ALA A 374 19.87 7.61 11.08
C ALA A 374 19.87 6.64 12.29
N PRO A 375 20.63 5.52 12.22
CA PRO A 375 20.47 4.37 13.11
C PRO A 375 20.60 4.75 14.59
N GLY A 376 19.64 4.29 15.39
CA GLY A 376 19.60 4.57 16.84
C GLY A 376 18.97 5.91 17.20
N THR A 377 18.41 6.64 16.23
CA THR A 377 17.69 7.90 16.43
C THR A 377 16.35 7.87 15.68
N LEU A 378 15.52 8.90 15.86
CA LEU A 378 14.28 9.15 15.11
C LEU A 378 14.42 10.34 14.13
N ASN A 379 15.65 10.66 13.75
CA ASN A 379 15.98 11.77 12.86
C ASN A 379 16.29 11.25 11.45
N ASP A 380 15.57 10.25 10.97
CA ASP A 380 15.65 9.80 9.59
C ASP A 380 15.11 10.87 8.64
N TRP A 381 15.55 10.84 7.38
CA TRP A 381 15.01 11.72 6.34
C TRP A 381 15.07 11.06 4.97
N ILE A 382 14.16 11.50 4.10
CA ILE A 382 14.18 11.11 2.69
C ILE A 382 15.21 11.98 1.96
N ILE A 383 16.20 11.34 1.35
CA ILE A 383 17.24 11.98 0.54
C ILE A 383 16.68 12.31 -0.85
N LYS A 384 15.95 11.35 -1.44
CA LYS A 384 15.36 11.48 -2.77
C LYS A 384 14.08 10.65 -2.88
N GLY A 385 13.06 11.19 -3.55
CA GLY A 385 11.73 10.60 -3.63
C GLY A 385 10.81 11.11 -2.51
N PRO A 386 9.66 10.45 -2.26
CA PRO A 386 9.14 9.28 -2.95
C PRO A 386 8.89 9.54 -4.45
N THR A 387 9.32 8.63 -5.31
CA THR A 387 9.08 8.74 -6.77
C THR A 387 8.88 7.35 -7.39
N THR A 388 8.50 7.28 -8.67
CA THR A 388 8.39 5.97 -9.33
C THR A 388 9.77 5.35 -9.57
N ILE A 389 9.84 4.02 -9.62
CA ILE A 389 11.08 3.30 -9.94
C ILE A 389 11.63 3.74 -11.30
N ALA A 390 10.75 3.94 -12.28
CA ALA A 390 11.07 4.45 -13.61
C ALA A 390 11.67 5.88 -13.60
N ALA A 391 11.33 6.71 -12.62
CA ALA A 391 11.89 8.05 -12.47
C ALA A 391 13.21 8.03 -11.69
N MET A 392 13.31 7.19 -10.65
CA MET A 392 14.54 7.03 -9.87
C MET A 392 15.65 6.33 -10.66
N PHE A 393 15.28 5.29 -11.41
CA PHE A 393 16.17 4.42 -12.19
C PHE A 393 15.65 4.27 -13.63
N PRO A 394 15.82 5.29 -14.49
CA PRO A 394 15.27 5.28 -15.85
C PRO A 394 15.74 4.10 -16.71
N PHE A 395 16.95 3.58 -16.45
CA PHE A 395 17.50 2.41 -17.14
C PHE A 395 16.77 1.10 -16.82
N LEU A 396 15.89 1.04 -15.82
CA LEU A 396 15.12 -0.16 -15.47
C LEU A 396 13.84 -0.34 -16.29
N LYS A 397 13.43 0.67 -17.08
CA LYS A 397 12.22 0.60 -17.93
C LYS A 397 12.27 -0.58 -18.91
N GLU A 398 13.43 -0.82 -19.51
CA GLU A 398 13.63 -1.87 -20.51
C GLU A 398 13.64 -3.29 -19.90
N PHE A 399 13.76 -3.42 -18.58
CA PHE A 399 13.97 -4.69 -17.89
C PHE A 399 12.75 -5.12 -17.05
N LYS A 400 11.59 -4.48 -17.22
CA LYS A 400 10.35 -4.77 -16.48
C LYS A 400 10.43 -4.57 -14.96
N PHE A 401 11.48 -3.95 -14.42
CA PHE A 401 11.61 -3.65 -12.98
C PHE A 401 10.82 -2.40 -12.56
N GLU A 402 10.36 -1.58 -13.51
CA GLU A 402 9.64 -0.32 -13.23
C GLU A 402 8.32 -0.49 -12.44
N SER A 403 7.65 -1.64 -12.57
CA SER A 403 6.38 -1.92 -11.88
C SER A 403 6.56 -2.47 -10.46
N GLY A 404 7.81 -2.72 -10.04
CA GLY A 404 8.17 -3.16 -8.69
C GLY A 404 9.36 -4.13 -8.66
N ILE A 405 9.96 -4.25 -7.47
CA ILE A 405 11.09 -5.13 -7.16
C ILE A 405 10.67 -6.04 -6.00
N ASP A 406 11.02 -7.32 -6.06
CA ASP A 406 10.61 -8.29 -5.03
C ASP A 406 11.63 -8.39 -3.89
N ALA A 407 12.91 -8.29 -4.20
CA ALA A 407 13.98 -8.29 -3.22
C ALA A 407 15.20 -7.59 -3.80
N ALA A 408 16.08 -7.10 -2.93
CA ALA A 408 17.35 -6.56 -3.36
C ALA A 408 18.42 -6.75 -2.30
N PHE A 409 19.69 -6.78 -2.71
CA PHE A 409 20.81 -6.66 -1.78
C PHE A 409 22.00 -5.98 -2.44
N GLU A 410 22.79 -5.32 -1.61
CA GLU A 410 24.03 -4.63 -1.99
C GLU A 410 25.15 -5.65 -2.28
N ALA A 411 25.81 -5.56 -3.43
CA ALA A 411 26.96 -6.40 -3.74
C ALA A 411 28.21 -5.92 -2.96
N THR A 412 29.26 -6.74 -2.92
CA THR A 412 30.54 -6.34 -2.30
C THR A 412 31.25 -5.26 -3.13
N THR A 413 31.03 -5.25 -4.45
CA THR A 413 31.55 -4.21 -5.33
C THR A 413 30.83 -2.90 -5.05
N ARG A 414 31.61 -1.82 -4.92
CA ARG A 414 31.09 -0.51 -4.56
C ARG A 414 30.04 -0.04 -5.57
N TYR A 415 28.92 0.44 -5.04
CA TYR A 415 27.76 0.94 -5.78
C TYR A 415 27.08 -0.08 -6.70
N GLU A 416 27.28 -1.37 -6.46
CA GLU A 416 26.55 -2.42 -7.15
C GLU A 416 25.45 -3.03 -6.26
N ALA A 417 24.32 -3.38 -6.84
CA ALA A 417 23.24 -4.07 -6.16
C ALA A 417 22.56 -5.10 -7.07
N TYR A 418 22.17 -6.24 -6.48
CA TYR A 418 21.30 -7.21 -7.12
C TYR A 418 19.85 -6.85 -6.83
N LEU A 419 19.04 -6.73 -7.88
CA LEU A 419 17.60 -6.58 -7.82
C LEU A 419 16.95 -7.86 -8.33
N PHE A 420 15.91 -8.35 -7.65
CA PHE A 420 15.19 -9.56 -8.02
C PHE A 420 13.74 -9.25 -8.34
N LYS A 421 13.22 -9.89 -9.37
CA LYS A 421 11.85 -9.75 -9.80
C LYS A 421 11.39 -11.04 -10.47
N ASP A 422 10.39 -11.68 -9.88
CA ASP A 422 9.90 -12.99 -10.32
C ASP A 422 11.10 -13.95 -10.42
N ASP A 423 11.29 -14.67 -11.52
CA ASP A 423 12.45 -15.55 -11.73
C ASP A 423 13.70 -14.85 -12.31
N GLN A 424 13.68 -13.52 -12.41
CA GLN A 424 14.73 -12.69 -13.01
C GLN A 424 15.54 -11.92 -11.97
N TYR A 425 16.75 -11.52 -12.37
CA TYR A 425 17.57 -10.59 -11.61
C TYR A 425 18.20 -9.54 -12.54
N ALA A 426 18.58 -8.41 -11.95
CA ALA A 426 19.47 -7.42 -12.54
C ALA A 426 20.58 -7.06 -11.54
N LEU A 427 21.82 -7.07 -11.98
CA LEU A 427 22.93 -6.41 -11.29
C LEU A 427 23.03 -4.99 -11.84
N ILE A 428 22.91 -4.01 -10.97
CA ILE A 428 22.93 -2.59 -11.35
C ILE A 428 24.12 -1.87 -10.74
N ASN A 429 24.55 -0.80 -11.39
CA ASN A 429 25.34 0.27 -10.77
C ASN A 429 24.38 1.40 -10.36
N TYR A 430 24.46 1.87 -9.12
CA TYR A 430 23.63 2.96 -8.59
C TYR A 430 24.43 4.23 -8.22
N ASP A 431 25.67 4.36 -8.70
CA ASP A 431 26.49 5.57 -8.57
C ASP A 431 26.06 6.65 -9.60
N SER A 432 26.90 7.66 -9.83
CA SER A 432 26.64 8.72 -10.82
C SER A 432 26.47 8.21 -12.27
N ASP A 433 27.12 7.10 -12.63
CA ASP A 433 26.96 6.43 -13.93
C ASP A 433 25.99 5.25 -13.79
N ALA A 434 24.75 5.52 -13.41
CA ALA A 434 23.79 4.49 -13.06
C ALA A 434 23.29 3.72 -14.32
N HIS A 435 23.46 2.40 -14.33
CA HIS A 435 23.08 1.52 -15.44
C HIS A 435 22.85 0.08 -14.99
N VAL A 436 22.24 -0.74 -15.85
CA VAL A 436 22.21 -2.20 -15.68
C VAL A 436 23.54 -2.77 -16.17
N ILE A 437 24.26 -3.48 -15.31
CA ILE A 437 25.51 -4.17 -15.65
C ILE A 437 25.18 -5.48 -16.38
N VAL A 438 24.28 -6.27 -15.81
CA VAL A 438 23.81 -7.53 -16.41
C VAL A 438 22.43 -7.90 -15.85
N SER A 439 21.61 -8.54 -16.67
CA SER A 439 20.31 -9.11 -16.25
C SER A 439 20.16 -10.52 -16.82
N GLY A 440 19.38 -11.36 -16.15
CA GLY A 440 19.10 -12.72 -16.62
C GLY A 440 18.20 -13.49 -15.65
N LEU A 441 18.13 -14.81 -15.82
CA LEU A 441 17.40 -15.65 -14.87
C LEU A 441 18.21 -15.82 -13.58
N ILE A 442 17.52 -15.93 -12.44
CA ILE A 442 18.15 -16.19 -11.14
C ILE A 442 19.03 -17.44 -11.22
N THR A 443 18.54 -18.50 -11.85
CA THR A 443 19.25 -19.79 -11.94
C THR A 443 20.44 -19.80 -12.88
N GLU A 444 20.58 -18.80 -13.75
CA GLU A 444 21.76 -18.64 -14.61
C GLU A 444 22.92 -18.01 -13.84
N ARG A 445 22.61 -17.07 -12.95
CA ARG A 445 23.62 -16.41 -12.11
C ARG A 445 23.94 -17.17 -10.83
N PHE A 446 22.91 -17.81 -10.26
CA PHE A 446 22.94 -18.54 -9.01
C PHE A 446 22.48 -19.98 -9.29
N ALA A 447 23.34 -20.77 -9.93
CA ALA A 447 23.05 -22.16 -10.28
C ALA A 447 22.77 -23.00 -9.03
N SER A 448 23.36 -22.63 -7.88
CA SER A 448 23.08 -23.25 -6.58
C SER A 448 21.62 -23.16 -6.15
N LEU A 449 20.86 -22.17 -6.65
CA LEU A 449 19.44 -21.98 -6.30
C LEU A 449 18.47 -22.82 -7.16
N LYS A 450 18.94 -23.50 -8.21
CA LYS A 450 18.11 -24.18 -9.21
C LYS A 450 17.13 -25.20 -8.64
N ASP A 451 17.55 -25.94 -7.61
CA ASP A 451 16.75 -26.98 -6.98
C ASP A 451 16.09 -26.53 -5.66
N THR A 452 15.91 -25.21 -5.50
CA THR A 452 15.30 -24.59 -4.32
C THR A 452 14.03 -23.82 -4.66
N THR A 453 13.29 -23.40 -3.63
CA THR A 453 12.13 -22.49 -3.81
C THR A 453 12.54 -21.13 -4.40
N PHE A 454 13.80 -20.71 -4.24
CA PHE A 454 14.30 -19.41 -4.69
C PHE A 454 14.47 -19.31 -6.22
N LYS A 455 14.41 -20.43 -6.95
CA LYS A 455 14.53 -20.44 -8.42
C LYS A 455 13.46 -19.60 -9.13
N SER A 456 12.28 -19.48 -8.51
CA SER A 456 11.12 -18.75 -9.05
C SER A 456 10.90 -17.40 -8.36
N GLY A 457 11.95 -16.88 -7.72
CA GLY A 457 11.95 -15.57 -7.08
C GLY A 457 12.22 -15.60 -5.60
N ILE A 458 12.53 -14.42 -5.07
CA ILE A 458 12.98 -14.14 -3.71
C ILE A 458 12.06 -13.05 -3.14
N GLN A 459 11.60 -13.21 -1.90
CA GLN A 459 10.65 -12.27 -1.27
C GLN A 459 11.32 -11.15 -0.48
N ALA A 460 12.52 -11.38 0.05
CA ALA A 460 13.35 -10.35 0.64
C ALA A 460 14.80 -10.80 0.61
N ALA A 461 15.74 -9.85 0.64
CA ALA A 461 17.15 -10.17 0.76
C ALA A 461 17.90 -9.06 1.50
N PHE A 462 19.05 -9.37 2.07
CA PHE A 462 20.02 -8.36 2.48
C PHE A 462 21.45 -8.93 2.46
N ALA A 463 22.43 -8.05 2.27
CA ALA A 463 23.84 -8.42 2.29
C ALA A 463 24.32 -8.64 3.73
N SER A 464 25.13 -9.67 3.96
CA SER A 464 25.82 -9.87 5.24
C SER A 464 26.92 -8.83 5.44
N HIS A 465 27.38 -8.68 6.67
CA HIS A 465 28.62 -7.98 7.02
C HIS A 465 29.84 -8.86 6.70
N LYS A 466 29.64 -10.17 6.53
CA LYS A 466 30.64 -11.05 5.96
C LYS A 466 30.72 -10.84 4.45
N THR A 467 31.94 -10.82 3.93
CA THR A 467 32.24 -10.54 2.53
C THR A 467 31.58 -11.57 1.61
N ASP A 468 30.99 -11.09 0.52
CA ASP A 468 30.36 -11.90 -0.52
C ASP A 468 29.19 -12.79 -0.04
N GLU A 469 28.65 -12.53 1.16
CA GLU A 469 27.52 -13.28 1.72
C GLU A 469 26.22 -12.47 1.67
N ALA A 470 25.09 -13.14 1.40
CA ALA A 470 23.75 -12.54 1.45
C ALA A 470 22.71 -13.52 1.97
N TYR A 471 21.70 -13.01 2.67
CA TYR A 471 20.54 -13.77 3.11
C TYR A 471 19.39 -13.55 2.12
N LEU A 472 18.78 -14.64 1.66
CA LEU A 472 17.59 -14.64 0.81
C LEU A 472 16.42 -15.24 1.58
N PHE A 473 15.26 -14.61 1.56
CA PHE A 473 14.06 -15.05 2.28
C PHE A 473 12.92 -15.36 1.31
N LYS A 474 12.18 -16.43 1.63
CA LYS A 474 10.96 -16.82 0.95
C LYS A 474 10.10 -17.65 1.88
N GLU A 475 8.90 -17.16 2.15
CA GLU A 475 7.94 -17.74 3.08
C GLU A 475 8.58 -17.93 4.46
N ASP A 476 8.51 -19.12 5.02
CA ASP A 476 9.09 -19.47 6.32
C ASP A 476 10.58 -19.85 6.25
N SER A 477 11.19 -19.73 5.07
CA SER A 477 12.51 -20.27 4.76
C SER A 477 13.50 -19.18 4.34
N TYR A 478 14.79 -19.43 4.61
CA TYR A 478 15.88 -18.59 4.13
C TYR A 478 17.06 -19.41 3.62
N ALA A 479 17.87 -18.80 2.76
CA ALA A 479 19.17 -19.29 2.33
C ALA A 479 20.24 -18.24 2.62
N LEU A 480 21.34 -18.66 3.25
CA LEU A 480 22.57 -17.87 3.30
C LEU A 480 23.42 -18.30 2.10
N ILE A 481 23.76 -17.38 1.21
CA ILE A 481 24.57 -17.66 0.02
C ILE A 481 25.91 -16.97 0.10
N ASN A 482 26.94 -17.56 -0.52
CA ASN A 482 28.07 -16.80 -1.02
C ASN A 482 27.83 -16.49 -2.50
N PHE A 483 27.48 -15.24 -2.83
CA PHE A 483 27.05 -14.88 -4.17
C PHE A 483 28.19 -14.82 -5.20
N LYS A 484 29.45 -14.79 -4.74
CA LYS A 484 30.62 -14.81 -5.63
C LYS A 484 31.02 -16.23 -6.03
N LYS A 485 30.96 -17.17 -5.08
CA LYS A 485 31.25 -18.58 -5.31
C LYS A 485 30.05 -19.39 -5.82
N ASP A 486 28.85 -18.80 -5.75
CA ASP A 486 27.59 -19.47 -6.06
C ASP A 486 27.39 -20.75 -5.23
N GLU A 487 27.38 -20.59 -3.90
CA GLU A 487 27.14 -21.68 -2.94
C GLU A 487 26.07 -21.27 -1.90
N ILE A 488 25.24 -22.23 -1.49
CA ILE A 488 24.34 -22.08 -0.33
C ILE A 488 25.07 -22.61 0.91
N ILE A 489 25.37 -21.72 1.84
CA ILE A 489 26.10 -22.03 3.07
C ILE A 489 25.16 -22.74 4.06
N GLY A 490 25.38 -24.04 4.24
CA GLY A 490 24.62 -24.86 5.19
C GLY A 490 23.19 -25.17 4.75
N GLY A 491 22.88 -25.02 3.45
CA GLY A 491 21.57 -25.34 2.87
C GLY A 491 20.46 -24.33 3.19
N VAL A 492 19.26 -24.61 2.66
CA VAL A 492 18.04 -23.86 2.95
C VAL A 492 17.52 -24.24 4.34
N LYS A 493 17.13 -23.25 5.14
CA LYS A 493 16.77 -23.41 6.55
C LYS A 493 15.45 -22.69 6.86
N ASN A 494 14.73 -23.18 7.85
CA ASN A 494 13.57 -22.47 8.41
C ASN A 494 14.05 -21.25 9.22
N ILE A 495 13.35 -20.11 9.07
CA ILE A 495 13.68 -18.83 9.70
C ILE A 495 13.63 -18.95 11.22
N VAL A 496 12.47 -19.23 11.81
CA VAL A 496 12.28 -19.20 13.27
C VAL A 496 13.08 -20.27 14.02
N ALA A 497 13.44 -21.37 13.34
CA ALA A 497 14.31 -22.40 13.91
C ALA A 497 15.79 -21.99 14.01
N ASN A 498 16.24 -21.01 13.22
CA ASN A 498 17.65 -20.59 13.17
C ASN A 498 17.85 -19.11 13.53
N TRP A 499 16.75 -18.38 13.68
CA TRP A 499 16.70 -17.00 14.19
C TRP A 499 15.72 -16.99 15.38
N PRO A 500 16.05 -17.68 16.50
CA PRO A 500 15.14 -17.86 17.63
C PRO A 500 14.55 -16.56 18.19
N SER A 501 15.24 -15.43 18.06
CA SER A 501 14.71 -14.14 18.54
C SER A 501 13.46 -13.68 17.77
N LEU A 502 13.25 -14.19 16.55
CA LEU A 502 12.07 -13.89 15.73
C LEU A 502 10.88 -14.82 15.99
N SER A 503 11.04 -15.88 16.79
CA SER A 503 9.99 -16.90 17.01
C SER A 503 8.71 -16.36 17.66
N THR A 504 8.80 -15.27 18.44
CA THR A 504 7.65 -14.59 19.05
C THR A 504 7.04 -13.52 18.15
N ILE A 505 7.73 -13.17 17.06
CA ILE A 505 7.35 -12.09 16.14
C ILE A 505 6.75 -12.68 14.84
N LEU A 506 7.32 -13.78 14.35
CA LEU A 506 6.96 -14.42 13.08
C LEU A 506 6.15 -15.71 13.29
N PRO A 507 5.14 -15.97 12.43
CA PRO A 507 4.64 -15.11 11.36
C PRO A 507 3.74 -13.96 11.87
N ARG A 508 3.64 -12.86 11.10
CA ARG A 508 2.69 -11.76 11.42
C ARG A 508 1.31 -12.03 10.87
N LYS A 509 0.31 -11.79 11.72
CA LYS A 509 -1.10 -11.77 11.34
C LYS A 509 -1.42 -10.61 10.41
N ASN A 510 -2.46 -10.73 9.62
CA ASN A 510 -2.88 -9.74 8.61
C ASN A 510 -3.87 -8.71 9.15
N HIS A 511 -3.60 -8.25 10.38
CA HIS A 511 -4.45 -7.29 11.06
C HIS A 511 -3.96 -5.86 10.78
N GLY A 512 -4.85 -5.05 10.20
CA GLY A 512 -4.72 -3.60 10.12
C GLY A 512 -5.24 -2.94 11.38
N LEU A 513 -4.59 -1.83 11.77
CA LEU A 513 -5.07 -0.93 12.80
C LEU A 513 -5.97 0.13 12.18
N ASP A 514 -7.06 0.48 12.85
CA ASP A 514 -7.96 1.52 12.36
C ASP A 514 -7.35 2.93 12.45
N VAL A 515 -6.90 3.32 13.63
CA VAL A 515 -6.33 4.62 13.93
C VAL A 515 -5.15 4.38 14.83
N HIS A 516 -4.14 5.19 14.61
CA HIS A 516 -2.95 5.19 15.44
C HIS A 516 -2.87 6.52 16.18
N ASN A 517 -2.45 6.46 17.45
CA ASN A 517 -2.29 7.65 18.27
C ASN A 517 -0.91 8.26 17.98
N HIS A 518 -0.86 9.30 17.16
CA HIS A 518 0.28 10.19 17.21
C HIS A 518 0.09 11.12 18.42
N THR A 519 1.01 11.02 19.37
CA THR A 519 1.09 11.86 20.58
C THR A 519 1.49 13.30 20.28
N LYS A 520 1.71 13.65 19.01
CA LYS A 520 1.83 15.03 18.55
C LYS A 520 0.72 15.33 17.55
N PRO A 521 -0.16 16.30 17.82
CA PRO A 521 -0.82 17.01 16.72
C PRO A 521 0.31 17.67 15.93
N ASP A 522 0.73 17.06 14.82
CA ASP A 522 1.61 17.74 13.90
C ASP A 522 0.77 18.85 13.28
N ALA A 523 0.93 20.05 13.84
CA ALA A 523 0.21 21.25 13.43
C ALA A 523 0.31 21.48 11.91
N ASP A 524 1.34 20.97 11.24
CA ASP A 524 1.57 21.13 9.80
C ASP A 524 0.88 20.07 8.92
N ARG A 525 0.33 18.97 9.50
CA ARG A 525 -0.34 17.91 8.71
C ARG A 525 -1.87 17.99 8.76
N ASP A 526 -2.41 18.63 9.80
CA ASP A 526 -3.85 18.88 9.96
C ASP A 526 -4.34 20.08 9.13
N HIS A 527 -3.45 20.73 8.37
CA HIS A 527 -3.76 21.90 7.58
C HIS A 527 -3.68 21.62 6.09
N ASP A 528 -4.85 21.55 5.46
CA ASP A 528 -5.04 22.26 4.19
C ASP A 528 -5.21 23.74 4.58
N GLU A 529 -4.12 24.51 4.66
CA GLU A 529 -4.24 25.97 4.88
C GLU A 529 -5.06 26.59 3.73
N PHE A 530 -6.15 27.26 4.08
CA PHE A 530 -6.87 28.22 3.23
C PHE A 530 -7.32 29.40 4.07
#